data_AF-A0A8H5IDV1-F1
#
_entry.id   AF-A0A8H5IDV1-F1
#
_cell.length_a   1.000
_cell.length_b   1.000
_cell.length_c   1.000
_cell.angle_alpha   90.00
_cell.angle_beta   90.00
_cell.angle_gamma   90.00
#
_symmetry.space_group_name_H-M   'P 1'
#
loop_
_entity.id
_entity.type
_entity.pdbx_description
1 polymer ?
#
loop_
_entity_poly.entity_id
_entity_poly.type
_entity_poly.pdbx_seq_one_letter_code
_entity_poly.pdbx_strand_id
1 'polypeptide(L)'
;MTTDRITSVAPPRNPTPPKEAWDTSKETSFRLPDNETNIWIANTGHGDGNDYLVGSGDTTLARWSVDGRETRISPAMVNDNRAQLGPVFELEILNSDVADPRSPFASHGGQQDLALTWASIYALWLHPDHRDDDLIAISVDSQRIGEYIKCTGLGVLSPFSPATTTRETIYWLSHDAFWQGAGAPDSQHWLQSRPEVTSFPGFNGTMGVFANQLGFTRKGNVCTVHPVRPPKPKPGTVIYSRFIVELGQQLQIRHIDASNPVHFETYKRWQNSDRVNKAWKERGPDEHHRAY
;
A
#
# COMPACT_ATOMS: atom_id res chain seq x y z
N MET A 1 31.72 -50.38 -18.14
CA MET A 1 31.58 -48.90 -18.15
C MET A 1 30.38 -48.57 -19.01
N THR A 2 29.23 -48.31 -18.40
CA THR A 2 28.04 -47.86 -19.11
C THR A 2 27.36 -46.86 -18.17
N THR A 3 27.52 -45.58 -18.49
CA THR A 3 26.96 -44.45 -17.74
C THR A 3 25.56 -44.16 -18.27
N ASP A 4 24.53 -44.55 -17.52
CA ASP A 4 23.17 -44.08 -17.75
C ASP A 4 23.02 -42.66 -17.20
N ARG A 5 22.90 -41.68 -18.10
CA ARG A 5 22.50 -40.31 -17.77
C ARG A 5 21.00 -40.29 -17.51
N ILE A 6 20.62 -40.16 -16.24
CA ILE A 6 19.25 -39.82 -15.86
C ILE A 6 19.01 -38.35 -16.26
N THR A 7 18.33 -38.14 -17.38
CA THR A 7 17.78 -36.84 -17.76
C THR A 7 16.57 -36.54 -16.89
N SER A 8 16.77 -35.75 -15.83
CA SER A 8 15.70 -35.15 -15.03
C SER A 8 14.93 -34.14 -15.87
N VAL A 9 13.82 -34.55 -16.48
CA VAL A 9 12.85 -33.64 -17.11
C VAL A 9 12.19 -32.82 -16.01
N ALA A 10 12.40 -31.50 -16.02
CA ALA A 10 11.69 -30.59 -15.11
C ALA A 10 10.18 -30.71 -15.36
N PRO A 11 9.33 -30.74 -14.32
CA PRO A 11 7.89 -30.73 -14.51
C PRO A 11 7.50 -29.50 -15.33
N PRO A 12 6.53 -29.62 -16.25
CA PRO A 12 6.10 -28.50 -17.07
C PRO A 12 5.69 -27.34 -16.15
N ARG A 13 6.24 -26.14 -16.41
CA ARG A 13 5.71 -24.91 -15.81
C ARG A 13 4.23 -24.89 -16.12
N ASN A 14 3.39 -24.64 -15.12
CA ASN A 14 2.00 -24.28 -15.39
C ASN A 14 2.02 -23.17 -16.45
N PRO A 15 1.24 -23.30 -17.53
CA PRO A 15 1.16 -22.25 -18.52
C PRO A 15 0.86 -20.95 -17.78
N THR A 16 1.67 -19.92 -18.01
CA THR A 16 1.32 -18.56 -17.62
C THR A 16 -0.09 -18.36 -18.16
N PRO A 17 -1.08 -18.02 -17.32
CA PRO A 17 -2.41 -17.71 -17.81
C PRO A 17 -2.25 -16.74 -18.97
N PRO A 18 -2.96 -16.93 -20.09
CA PRO A 18 -2.95 -15.92 -21.12
C PRO A 18 -3.33 -14.59 -20.46
N LYS A 19 -2.77 -13.49 -20.98
CA LYS A 19 -3.12 -12.12 -20.61
C LYS A 19 -4.56 -11.84 -21.08
N GLU A 20 -5.51 -12.70 -20.71
CA GLU A 20 -6.92 -12.58 -20.97
C GLU A 20 -7.37 -11.33 -20.24
N ALA A 21 -8.02 -10.44 -21.01
CA ALA A 21 -8.51 -9.12 -20.66
C ALA A 21 -8.80 -9.00 -19.17
N TRP A 22 -7.84 -8.44 -18.43
CA TRP A 22 -8.13 -7.96 -17.08
C TRP A 22 -9.32 -7.04 -17.20
N ASP A 23 -10.27 -7.28 -16.31
CA ASP A 23 -11.57 -6.64 -16.23
C ASP A 23 -11.57 -5.22 -16.80
N THR A 24 -12.28 -5.03 -17.91
CA THR A 24 -12.53 -3.71 -18.52
C THR A 24 -13.53 -2.90 -17.71
N SER A 25 -13.93 -3.38 -16.53
CA SER A 25 -14.70 -2.61 -15.57
C SER A 25 -13.99 -1.28 -15.32
N LYS A 26 -14.69 -0.19 -15.65
CA LYS A 26 -14.32 1.18 -15.30
C LYS A 26 -14.40 1.44 -13.79
N GLU A 27 -14.75 0.41 -13.01
CA GLU A 27 -14.80 0.44 -11.55
C GLU A 27 -13.81 -0.58 -10.96
N THR A 28 -12.95 -0.09 -10.08
CA THR A 28 -12.04 -0.91 -9.26
C THR A 28 -12.52 -0.87 -7.81
N SER A 29 -12.98 -2.01 -7.29
CA SER A 29 -13.33 -2.21 -5.89
C SER A 29 -12.23 -2.94 -5.14
N PHE A 30 -11.86 -2.47 -3.95
CA PHE A 30 -10.78 -3.02 -3.16
C PHE A 30 -10.95 -2.77 -1.65
N ARG A 31 -10.12 -3.43 -0.85
CA ARG A 31 -10.08 -3.25 0.60
C ARG A 31 -8.82 -2.51 1.03
N LEU A 32 -8.96 -1.56 1.95
CA LEU A 32 -7.81 -0.87 2.54
C LEU A 32 -6.95 -1.82 3.39
N PRO A 33 -5.71 -1.42 3.73
CA PRO A 33 -4.79 -2.26 4.50
C PRO A 33 -5.32 -2.69 5.89
N ASP A 34 -6.24 -1.92 6.47
CA ASP A 34 -6.95 -2.25 7.71
C ASP A 34 -7.77 -3.56 7.61
N ASN A 35 -8.00 -4.06 6.39
CA ASN A 35 -8.77 -5.25 6.08
C ASN A 35 -10.25 -5.18 6.52
N GLU A 36 -10.77 -3.97 6.71
CA GLU A 36 -12.16 -3.70 7.11
C GLU A 36 -12.83 -2.76 6.11
N THR A 37 -12.13 -1.69 5.70
CA THR A 37 -12.70 -0.61 4.89
C THR A 37 -12.67 -0.99 3.41
N ASN A 38 -13.84 -1.09 2.77
CA ASN A 38 -13.93 -1.29 1.32
C ASN A 38 -14.14 0.04 0.62
N ILE A 39 -13.38 0.27 -0.44
CA ILE A 39 -13.40 1.47 -1.27
C ILE A 39 -13.55 1.04 -2.72
N TRP A 40 -14.22 1.87 -3.51
CA TRP A 40 -14.26 1.74 -4.96
C TRP A 40 -13.84 3.05 -5.62
N ILE A 41 -13.30 2.96 -6.83
CA ILE A 41 -13.11 4.09 -7.75
C ILE A 41 -13.76 3.75 -9.08
N ALA A 42 -14.51 4.68 -9.64
CA ALA A 42 -15.18 4.50 -10.93
C ALA A 42 -15.12 5.76 -11.80
N ASN A 43 -14.96 5.59 -13.11
CA ASN A 43 -15.08 6.70 -14.07
C ASN A 43 -16.55 7.12 -14.24
N THR A 44 -16.84 8.42 -14.24
CA THR A 44 -18.18 8.93 -14.57
C THR A 44 -18.36 8.91 -16.08
N GLY A 45 -19.06 7.91 -16.61
CA GLY A 45 -19.22 7.69 -18.06
C GLY A 45 -19.98 8.75 -18.88
N HIS A 46 -19.99 10.02 -18.48
CA HIS A 46 -20.62 11.13 -19.19
C HIS A 46 -19.58 12.12 -19.75
N GLY A 47 -19.20 11.94 -21.02
CA GLY A 47 -18.40 12.89 -21.81
C GLY A 47 -16.90 12.60 -21.87
N ASP A 48 -16.18 13.34 -22.71
CA ASP A 48 -14.71 13.32 -22.90
C ASP A 48 -13.88 13.64 -21.62
N GLY A 49 -14.52 13.74 -20.44
CA GLY A 49 -13.88 14.06 -19.17
C GLY A 49 -13.42 12.81 -18.41
N ASN A 50 -12.15 12.78 -18.02
CA ASN A 50 -11.56 11.75 -17.16
C ASN A 50 -11.87 12.04 -15.67
N ASP A 51 -13.16 12.14 -15.35
CA ASP A 51 -13.61 12.34 -13.97
C ASP A 51 -13.80 10.98 -13.28
N TYR A 52 -13.33 10.88 -12.04
CA TYR A 52 -13.44 9.68 -11.22
C TYR A 52 -14.16 9.96 -9.91
N LEU A 53 -15.03 9.05 -9.50
CA LEU A 53 -15.65 9.04 -8.19
C LEU A 53 -15.01 7.98 -7.32
N VAL A 54 -14.75 8.33 -6.06
CA VAL A 54 -14.28 7.40 -5.04
C VAL A 54 -15.37 7.28 -3.98
N GLY A 55 -15.70 6.06 -3.57
CA GLY A 55 -16.76 5.83 -2.59
C GLY A 55 -16.63 4.54 -1.79
N SER A 56 -17.61 4.31 -0.94
CA SER A 56 -17.75 3.11 -0.10
C SER A 56 -19.22 2.74 0.03
N GLY A 57 -19.55 1.48 -0.25
CA GLY A 57 -20.95 1.07 -0.41
C GLY A 57 -21.65 1.93 -1.46
N ASP A 58 -22.84 2.46 -1.13
CA ASP A 58 -23.61 3.32 -2.03
C ASP A 58 -23.26 4.82 -1.89
N THR A 59 -22.26 5.15 -1.08
CA THR A 59 -21.90 6.54 -0.76
C THR A 59 -20.68 6.97 -1.57
N THR A 60 -20.83 8.04 -2.34
CA THR A 60 -19.69 8.75 -2.96
C THR A 60 -19.01 9.63 -1.91
N LEU A 61 -17.69 9.55 -1.78
CA LEU A 61 -16.92 10.20 -0.72
C LEU A 61 -15.98 11.30 -1.26
N ALA A 62 -15.41 11.09 -2.43
CA ALA A 62 -14.53 12.06 -3.08
C ALA A 62 -14.69 12.01 -4.61
N ARG A 63 -14.23 13.07 -5.25
CA ARG A 63 -14.19 13.21 -6.71
C ARG A 63 -12.80 13.66 -7.16
N TRP A 64 -12.33 13.05 -8.23
CA TRP A 64 -11.21 13.51 -9.02
C TRP A 64 -11.76 14.08 -10.32
N SER A 65 -11.37 15.30 -10.68
CA SER A 65 -11.74 15.91 -11.96
C SER A 65 -10.54 16.57 -12.62
N VAL A 66 -10.50 16.59 -13.95
CA VAL A 66 -9.47 17.36 -14.66
C VAL A 66 -9.84 18.84 -14.61
N ASP A 67 -9.00 19.67 -14.01
CA ASP A 67 -9.28 21.10 -13.83
C ASP A 67 -9.01 21.98 -15.07
N GLY A 68 -8.67 21.33 -16.18
CA GLY A 68 -8.34 21.96 -17.46
C GLY A 68 -6.90 22.47 -17.59
N ARG A 69 -6.10 22.39 -16.52
CA ARG A 69 -4.68 22.73 -16.57
C ARG A 69 -3.85 21.53 -16.99
N GLU A 70 -2.81 21.82 -17.76
CA GLU A 70 -1.71 20.89 -17.98
C GLU A 70 -0.45 21.41 -17.30
N THR A 71 0.32 20.48 -16.75
CA THR A 71 1.60 20.79 -16.13
C THR A 71 2.63 19.77 -16.51
N ARG A 72 3.89 20.10 -16.25
CA ARG A 72 4.98 19.16 -16.45
C ARG A 72 4.92 18.07 -15.39
N ILE A 73 5.02 16.83 -15.85
CA ILE A 73 5.03 15.61 -15.02
C ILE A 73 6.35 14.84 -15.12
N SER A 74 7.25 15.26 -16.02
CA SER A 74 8.66 14.82 -16.00
C SER A 74 9.52 15.59 -14.99
N PRO A 75 10.56 14.96 -14.39
CA PRO A 75 11.49 15.64 -13.48
C PRO A 75 12.08 16.93 -14.07
N ALA A 76 12.33 17.92 -13.22
CA ALA A 76 12.82 19.24 -13.66
C ALA A 76 14.18 19.19 -14.37
N MET A 77 14.98 18.14 -14.16
CA MET A 77 16.28 17.96 -14.82
C MET A 77 16.17 17.48 -16.28
N VAL A 78 14.97 17.07 -16.73
CA VAL A 78 14.73 16.72 -18.14
C VAL A 78 14.76 17.99 -19.01
N ASN A 79 15.28 17.92 -20.22
CA ASN A 79 15.24 19.08 -21.14
C ASN A 79 13.82 19.33 -21.65
N ASP A 80 13.47 20.59 -21.94
CA ASP A 80 12.12 20.97 -22.36
C ASP A 80 11.63 20.23 -23.61
N ASN A 81 12.54 19.92 -24.54
CA ASN A 81 12.22 19.15 -25.75
C ASN A 81 11.89 17.67 -25.49
N ARG A 82 12.08 17.18 -24.26
CA ARG A 82 11.73 15.84 -23.80
C ARG A 82 10.80 15.87 -22.58
N ALA A 83 10.36 17.06 -22.19
CA ALA A 83 9.46 17.20 -21.06
C ALA A 83 8.13 16.52 -21.37
N GLN A 84 7.61 15.79 -20.39
CA GLN A 84 6.27 15.22 -20.46
C GLN A 84 5.32 16.16 -19.73
N LEU A 85 4.18 16.42 -20.38
CA LEU A 85 3.06 17.19 -19.85
C LEU A 85 1.91 16.23 -19.56
N GLY A 86 1.14 16.55 -18.53
CA GLY A 86 -0.05 15.80 -18.17
C GLY A 86 -1.09 16.70 -17.51
N PRO A 87 -2.33 16.21 -17.39
CA PRO A 87 -3.41 16.95 -16.74
C PRO A 87 -3.14 17.11 -15.24
N VAL A 88 -3.71 18.17 -14.67
CA VAL A 88 -3.81 18.32 -13.22
C VAL A 88 -5.16 17.78 -12.75
N PHE A 89 -5.12 16.79 -11.85
CA PHE A 89 -6.32 16.24 -11.23
C PHE A 89 -6.66 17.00 -9.96
N GLU A 90 -7.83 17.64 -9.94
CA GLU A 90 -8.38 18.26 -8.75
C GLU A 90 -9.06 17.20 -7.87
N LEU A 91 -8.66 17.12 -6.61
CA LEU A 91 -9.34 16.32 -5.58
C LEU A 91 -10.33 17.20 -4.81
N GLU A 92 -11.58 16.75 -4.77
CA GLU A 92 -12.62 17.31 -3.93
C GLU A 92 -13.15 16.23 -2.97
N ILE A 93 -13.19 16.56 -1.68
CA ILE A 93 -13.79 15.71 -0.65
C ILE A 93 -15.26 16.11 -0.47
N LEU A 94 -16.18 15.21 -0.83
CA LEU A 94 -17.61 15.53 -0.97
C LEU A 94 -18.42 15.37 0.33
N ASN A 95 -17.93 14.56 1.27
CA ASN A 95 -18.61 14.25 2.55
C ASN A 95 -17.73 14.61 3.75
N SER A 96 -17.42 15.90 3.90
CA SER A 96 -16.61 16.41 5.01
C SER A 96 -17.42 16.81 6.24
N ASP A 97 -18.59 16.21 6.50
CA ASP A 97 -19.14 16.27 7.85
C ASP A 97 -18.24 15.40 8.72
N VAL A 98 -17.34 16.06 9.44
CA VAL A 98 -16.37 15.49 10.41
C VAL A 98 -17.04 14.60 11.48
N ALA A 99 -18.37 14.51 11.46
CA ALA A 99 -19.20 13.78 12.38
C ALA A 99 -20.18 12.79 11.72
N ASP A 100 -20.13 12.46 10.41
CA ASP A 100 -21.02 11.40 9.89
C ASP A 100 -20.59 10.04 10.48
N PRO A 101 -21.37 9.45 11.41
CA PRO A 101 -21.00 8.19 12.04
C PRO A 101 -21.07 7.00 11.08
N ARG A 102 -21.66 7.20 9.88
CA ARG A 102 -21.74 6.18 8.82
C ARG A 102 -20.55 6.22 7.87
N SER A 103 -19.68 7.23 7.98
CA SER A 103 -18.44 7.28 7.21
C SER A 103 -17.57 6.07 7.57
N PRO A 104 -16.98 5.36 6.58
CA PRO A 104 -16.02 4.31 6.88
C PRO A 104 -14.78 4.84 7.61
N PHE A 105 -14.54 6.15 7.56
CA PHE A 105 -13.43 6.83 8.22
C PHE A 105 -13.82 7.44 9.58
N ALA A 106 -15.01 7.16 10.11
CA ALA A 106 -15.49 7.74 11.37
C ALA A 106 -14.54 7.50 12.57
N SER A 107 -13.85 6.35 12.58
CA SER A 107 -12.86 5.99 13.60
C SER A 107 -11.64 6.92 13.64
N HIS A 108 -11.40 7.70 12.60
CA HIS A 108 -10.29 8.67 12.52
C HIS A 108 -10.59 10.02 13.20
N GLY A 109 -11.77 10.18 13.82
CA GLY A 109 -12.10 11.35 14.64
C GLY A 109 -11.98 12.66 13.84
N GLY A 110 -11.16 13.61 14.28
CA GLY A 110 -10.96 14.89 13.57
C GLY A 110 -10.07 14.82 12.31
N GLN A 111 -9.67 13.63 11.87
CA GLN A 111 -8.73 13.40 10.75
C GLN A 111 -9.37 12.60 9.59
N GLN A 112 -10.70 12.50 9.53
CA GLN A 112 -11.39 11.71 8.50
C GLN A 112 -11.09 12.21 7.08
N ASP A 113 -11.01 13.54 6.90
CA ASP A 113 -10.65 14.19 5.65
C ASP A 113 -9.26 13.76 5.14
N LEU A 114 -8.28 13.67 6.05
CA LEU A 114 -6.93 13.24 5.71
C LEU A 114 -6.88 11.73 5.39
N ALA A 115 -7.60 10.91 6.15
CA ALA A 115 -7.69 9.46 5.90
C ALA A 115 -8.37 9.16 4.56
N LEU A 116 -9.46 9.88 4.25
CA LEU A 116 -10.15 9.78 2.98
C LEU A 116 -9.30 10.32 1.82
N THR A 117 -8.54 11.39 2.02
CA THR A 117 -7.57 11.90 1.03
C THR A 117 -6.58 10.79 0.66
N TRP A 118 -5.97 10.15 1.65
CA TRP A 118 -5.01 9.07 1.42
C TRP A 118 -5.67 7.88 0.69
N ALA A 119 -6.86 7.46 1.13
CA ALA A 119 -7.61 6.38 0.48
C ALA A 119 -8.02 6.73 -0.97
N SER A 120 -8.33 7.99 -1.26
CA SER A 120 -8.69 8.46 -2.60
C SER A 120 -7.49 8.48 -3.53
N ILE A 121 -6.32 8.88 -3.04
CA ILE A 121 -5.05 8.76 -3.78
C ILE A 121 -4.69 7.29 -4.00
N TYR A 122 -4.91 6.44 -2.99
CA TYR A 122 -4.72 5.01 -3.16
C TYR A 122 -5.61 4.46 -4.28
N ALA A 123 -6.89 4.81 -4.27
CA ALA A 123 -7.83 4.38 -5.29
C ALA A 123 -7.40 4.84 -6.69
N LEU A 124 -6.92 6.08 -6.82
CA LEU A 124 -6.37 6.60 -8.09
C LEU A 124 -5.21 5.74 -8.59
N TRP A 125 -4.24 5.38 -7.73
CA TRP A 125 -3.13 4.48 -8.09
C TRP A 125 -3.55 3.04 -8.43
N LEU A 126 -4.74 2.61 -8.02
CA LEU A 126 -5.27 1.30 -8.40
C LEU A 126 -6.10 1.34 -9.69
N HIS A 127 -6.46 2.53 -10.17
CA HIS A 127 -7.24 2.68 -11.39
C HIS A 127 -6.42 2.23 -12.61
N PRO A 128 -6.98 1.47 -13.56
CA PRO A 128 -6.26 0.97 -14.73
C PRO A 128 -5.56 2.05 -15.56
N ASP A 129 -6.14 3.24 -15.61
CA ASP A 129 -5.61 4.37 -16.40
C ASP A 129 -4.40 5.05 -15.74
N HIS A 130 -4.13 4.79 -14.47
CA HIS A 130 -3.13 5.52 -13.66
C HIS A 130 -2.14 4.65 -12.91
N ARG A 131 -2.41 3.35 -12.77
CA ARG A 131 -1.56 2.43 -12.01
C ARG A 131 -0.15 2.25 -12.56
N ASP A 132 0.05 2.57 -13.84
CA ASP A 132 1.35 2.49 -14.53
C ASP A 132 2.05 3.86 -14.63
N ASP A 133 1.45 4.93 -14.08
CA ASP A 133 2.05 6.26 -14.02
C ASP A 133 3.14 6.30 -12.91
N ASP A 134 4.27 6.95 -13.17
CA ASP A 134 5.30 7.19 -12.15
C ASP A 134 4.96 8.40 -11.27
N LEU A 135 4.19 9.35 -11.83
CA LEU A 135 3.90 10.65 -11.25
C LEU A 135 2.52 11.15 -11.70
N ILE A 136 1.73 11.63 -10.74
CA ILE A 136 0.45 12.29 -11.00
C ILE A 136 0.51 13.72 -10.45
N ALA A 137 0.09 14.69 -11.26
CA ALA A 137 -0.07 16.08 -10.82
C ALA A 137 -1.47 16.29 -10.28
N ILE A 138 -1.57 16.87 -9.10
CA ILE A 138 -2.86 17.13 -8.44
C ILE A 138 -2.97 18.55 -7.91
N SER A 139 -4.21 18.99 -7.69
CA SER A 139 -4.55 20.15 -6.86
C SER A 139 -5.62 19.78 -5.83
N VAL A 140 -5.70 20.57 -4.77
CA VAL A 140 -6.67 20.38 -3.69
C VAL A 140 -7.28 21.73 -3.32
N ASP A 141 -8.54 21.73 -2.88
CA ASP A 141 -9.26 22.94 -2.46
C ASP A 141 -9.05 23.30 -0.98
N SER A 142 -8.54 22.35 -0.18
CA SER A 142 -8.31 22.51 1.25
C SER A 142 -6.84 22.76 1.58
N GLN A 143 -6.56 23.88 2.26
CA GLN A 143 -5.21 24.22 2.75
C GLN A 143 -4.68 23.13 3.69
N ARG A 144 -5.54 22.57 4.55
CA ARG A 144 -5.18 21.51 5.50
C ARG A 144 -4.73 20.23 4.77
N ILE A 145 -5.42 19.87 3.70
CA ILE A 145 -5.07 18.71 2.86
C ILE A 145 -3.74 18.97 2.14
N GLY A 146 -3.54 20.16 1.58
CA GLY A 146 -2.28 20.55 0.92
C GLY A 146 -1.08 20.53 1.88
N GLU A 147 -1.26 21.02 3.11
CA GLU A 147 -0.26 20.94 4.18
C GLU A 147 0.03 19.49 4.57
N TYR A 148 -0.99 18.65 4.71
CA TYR A 148 -0.84 17.23 4.99
C TYR A 148 -0.03 16.50 3.90
N ILE A 149 -0.37 16.71 2.62
CA ILE A 149 0.34 16.10 1.48
C ILE A 149 1.83 16.45 1.52
N LYS A 150 2.15 17.72 1.75
CA LYS A 150 3.53 18.22 1.81
C LYS A 150 4.28 17.71 3.03
N CYS A 151 3.70 17.83 4.23
CA CYS A 151 4.38 17.54 5.49
C CYS A 151 4.61 16.03 5.71
N THR A 152 3.80 15.18 5.09
CA THR A 152 3.95 13.72 5.19
C THR A 152 4.82 13.11 4.08
N GLY A 153 5.25 13.93 3.12
CA GLY A 153 6.00 13.47 1.94
C GLY A 153 5.14 12.67 0.94
N LEU A 154 3.82 12.65 1.12
CA LEU A 154 2.88 12.03 0.18
C LEU A 154 2.93 12.71 -1.20
N GLY A 155 3.21 14.01 -1.21
CA GLY A 155 3.52 14.74 -2.43
C GLY A 155 4.48 15.89 -2.16
N VAL A 156 5.03 16.44 -3.24
CA VAL A 156 5.89 17.62 -3.21
C VAL A 156 5.25 18.77 -3.97
N LEU A 157 5.61 20.00 -3.64
CA LEU A 157 5.23 21.15 -4.46
C LEU A 157 5.87 21.01 -5.84
N SER A 158 5.06 21.08 -6.91
CA SER A 158 5.58 21.08 -8.26
C SER A 158 6.49 22.30 -8.48
N PRO A 159 7.71 22.12 -9.02
CA PRO A 159 8.58 23.23 -9.41
C PRO A 159 7.96 24.17 -10.45
N PHE A 160 6.90 23.71 -11.13
CA PHE A 160 6.17 24.44 -12.17
C PHE A 160 4.82 24.96 -11.68
N SER A 161 4.58 24.90 -10.37
CA SER A 161 3.36 25.43 -9.75
C SER A 161 3.37 26.97 -9.80
N PRO A 162 2.29 27.63 -10.26
CA PRO A 162 2.18 29.10 -10.27
C PRO A 162 2.07 29.71 -8.85
N ALA A 163 1.72 28.90 -7.85
CA ALA A 163 1.76 29.19 -6.41
C ALA A 163 1.08 30.50 -5.94
N THR A 164 -0.03 30.90 -6.56
CA THR A 164 -0.78 32.12 -6.20
C THR A 164 -1.90 31.88 -5.18
N THR A 165 -2.54 30.71 -5.21
CA THR A 165 -3.59 30.30 -4.24
C THR A 165 -3.50 28.79 -3.95
N THR A 166 -4.20 28.31 -2.90
CA THR A 166 -4.25 26.86 -2.57
C THR A 166 -4.76 26.02 -3.74
N ARG A 167 -5.88 26.43 -4.36
CA ARG A 167 -6.47 25.71 -5.50
C ARG A 167 -5.58 25.73 -6.75
N GLU A 168 -4.79 26.80 -6.90
CA GLU A 168 -3.82 26.90 -7.98
C GLU A 168 -2.51 26.15 -7.70
N THR A 169 -2.28 25.73 -6.46
CA THR A 169 -1.07 25.02 -6.07
C THR A 169 -1.09 23.60 -6.60
N ILE A 170 -0.07 23.27 -7.40
CA ILE A 170 0.10 21.95 -7.99
C ILE A 170 1.06 21.13 -7.13
N TYR A 171 0.63 19.94 -6.72
CA TYR A 171 1.45 18.95 -6.05
C TYR A 171 1.77 17.82 -7.01
N TRP A 172 2.96 17.25 -6.89
CA TRP A 172 3.34 16.00 -7.55
C TRP A 172 3.25 14.85 -6.56
N LEU A 173 2.42 13.86 -6.89
CA LEU A 173 2.38 12.58 -6.21
C LEU A 173 3.35 11.63 -6.90
N SER A 174 4.29 11.08 -6.14
CA SER A 174 5.20 10.05 -6.64
C SER A 174 4.67 8.67 -6.31
N HIS A 175 4.63 7.80 -7.32
CA HIS A 175 4.27 6.39 -7.15
C HIS A 175 5.13 5.72 -6.05
N ASP A 176 6.46 5.89 -6.11
CA ASP A 176 7.39 5.30 -5.15
C ASP A 176 7.17 5.76 -3.71
N ALA A 177 6.99 7.06 -3.49
CA ALA A 177 6.76 7.61 -2.15
C ALA A 177 5.46 7.06 -1.54
N PHE A 178 4.39 7.00 -2.34
CA PHE A 178 3.11 6.43 -1.92
C PHE A 178 3.25 4.96 -1.50
N TRP A 179 3.89 4.13 -2.32
CA TRP A 179 4.06 2.70 -2.02
C TRP A 179 5.06 2.40 -0.91
N GLN A 180 5.89 3.37 -0.52
CA GLN A 180 6.69 3.31 0.71
C GLN A 180 5.89 3.67 1.98
N GLY A 181 4.64 4.11 1.83
CA GLY A 181 3.72 4.40 2.94
C GLY A 181 3.62 5.88 3.31
N ALA A 182 4.06 6.79 2.43
CA ALA A 182 3.95 8.22 2.69
C ALA A 182 2.49 8.63 2.97
N GLY A 183 2.30 9.45 4.00
CA GLY A 183 0.98 9.92 4.43
C GLY A 183 0.04 8.88 5.06
N ALA A 184 0.32 7.58 4.98
CA ALA A 184 -0.66 6.56 5.35
C ALA A 184 -1.05 6.65 6.85
N PRO A 185 -2.35 6.74 7.18
CA PRO A 185 -2.81 6.62 8.56
C PRO A 185 -2.39 5.28 9.18
N ASP A 186 -2.23 5.24 10.51
CA ASP A 186 -1.75 4.05 11.23
C ASP A 186 -2.53 2.76 10.92
N SER A 187 -3.86 2.84 10.83
CA SER A 187 -4.71 1.70 10.47
C SER A 187 -4.57 1.29 9.00
N GLN A 188 -4.20 2.23 8.13
CA GLN A 188 -4.16 2.06 6.67
C GLN A 188 -2.72 1.88 6.15
N HIS A 189 -1.71 1.90 7.00
CA HIS A 189 -0.33 1.71 6.58
C HIS A 189 -0.07 0.26 6.15
N TRP A 190 0.74 0.03 5.11
CA TRP A 190 1.02 -1.33 4.61
C TRP A 190 1.58 -2.26 5.69
N LEU A 191 2.46 -1.71 6.54
CA LEU A 191 2.98 -2.36 7.74
C LEU A 191 1.99 -2.21 8.90
N GLN A 192 1.30 -3.30 9.19
CA GLN A 192 0.23 -3.39 10.19
C GLN A 192 0.74 -3.65 11.62
N SER A 193 1.97 -4.18 11.74
CA SER A 193 2.62 -4.39 13.04
C SER A 193 3.80 -3.45 13.19
N ARG A 194 3.57 -2.36 13.91
CA ARG A 194 4.62 -1.51 14.47
C ARG A 194 4.67 -1.80 15.98
N PRO A 195 5.65 -2.58 16.48
CA PRO A 195 5.71 -3.04 17.87
C PRO A 195 5.52 -1.92 18.90
N GLU A 196 6.01 -0.72 18.58
CA GLU A 196 5.89 0.52 19.34
C GLU A 196 4.44 1.00 19.48
N VAL A 197 3.59 0.76 18.47
CA VAL A 197 2.17 1.11 18.46
C VAL A 197 1.35 -0.02 19.08
N THR A 198 1.65 -1.28 18.75
CA THR A 198 0.83 -2.43 19.21
C THR A 198 0.99 -2.73 20.70
N SER A 199 2.16 -2.45 21.29
CA SER A 199 2.43 -2.75 22.71
C SER A 199 2.02 -1.60 23.64
N PHE A 200 1.95 -0.38 23.10
CA PHE A 200 1.55 0.82 23.83
C PHE A 200 0.57 1.66 22.98
N PRO A 201 -0.67 1.18 22.79
CA PRO A 201 -1.67 1.90 22.00
C PRO A 201 -1.89 3.32 22.55
N GLY A 202 -1.92 4.31 21.67
CA GLY A 202 -2.15 5.72 22.04
C GLY A 202 -0.95 6.47 22.60
N PHE A 203 0.15 5.79 22.99
CA PHE A 203 1.37 6.48 23.46
C PHE A 203 2.26 6.94 22.29
N ASN A 204 2.48 6.05 21.30
CA ASN A 204 3.34 6.32 20.14
C ASN A 204 2.57 6.45 18.81
N GLY A 205 1.23 6.41 18.81
CA GLY A 205 0.43 6.61 17.59
C GLY A 205 0.67 7.97 16.90
N THR A 206 1.28 8.92 17.61
CA THR A 206 1.69 10.24 17.11
C THR A 206 3.21 10.46 17.09
N MET A 207 4.02 9.61 17.75
CA MET A 207 5.46 9.84 17.90
C MET A 207 6.33 9.16 16.82
N GLY A 208 5.70 8.46 15.87
CA GLY A 208 6.37 7.97 14.67
C GLY A 208 7.08 6.63 14.82
N VAL A 209 7.90 6.32 13.81
CA VAL A 209 8.58 5.03 13.61
C VAL A 209 9.61 4.76 14.71
N PHE A 210 9.81 3.49 15.08
CA PHE A 210 10.91 3.05 15.95
C PHE A 210 12.22 3.79 15.64
N ALA A 211 12.72 4.55 16.61
CA ALA A 211 13.87 5.42 16.42
C ALA A 211 15.11 4.62 15.97
N ASN A 212 15.86 5.16 15.02
CA ASN A 212 17.13 4.58 14.61
C ASN A 212 18.14 4.70 15.76
N GLN A 213 18.42 3.59 16.43
CA GLN A 213 19.36 3.49 17.53
C GLN A 213 20.50 2.54 17.18
N LEU A 214 21.71 2.84 17.64
CA LEU A 214 22.86 1.95 17.51
C LEU A 214 22.99 1.07 18.75
N GLY A 215 23.03 -0.24 18.54
CA GLY A 215 23.32 -1.27 19.53
C GLY A 215 24.77 -1.73 19.44
N PHE A 216 25.27 -2.29 20.53
CA PHE A 216 26.65 -2.77 20.65
C PHE A 216 26.65 -4.25 21.04
N THR A 217 27.38 -5.08 20.30
CA THR A 217 27.62 -6.47 20.67
C THR A 217 29.06 -6.60 21.14
N ARG A 218 29.25 -7.09 22.37
CA ARG A 218 30.57 -7.42 22.92
C ARG A 218 30.66 -8.91 23.20
N LYS A 219 31.58 -9.61 22.52
CA LYS A 219 31.90 -11.02 22.76
C LYS A 219 33.43 -11.20 22.78
N GLY A 220 34.01 -11.31 23.97
CA GLY A 220 35.46 -11.33 24.14
C GLY A 220 36.11 -10.05 23.57
N ASN A 221 36.99 -10.23 22.59
CA ASN A 221 37.69 -9.13 21.91
C ASN A 221 36.89 -8.52 20.73
N VAL A 222 35.73 -9.07 20.40
CA VAL A 222 34.86 -8.53 19.34
C VAL A 222 33.92 -7.49 19.94
N CYS A 223 34.01 -6.26 19.44
CA CYS A 223 33.08 -5.17 19.70
C CYS A 223 32.52 -4.67 18.37
N THR A 224 31.23 -4.85 18.12
CA THR A 224 30.57 -4.42 16.87
C THR A 224 29.37 -3.55 17.13
N VAL A 225 29.16 -2.58 16.25
CA VAL A 225 27.99 -1.68 16.25
C VAL A 225 27.00 -2.15 15.19
N HIS A 226 25.70 -2.12 15.49
CA HIS A 226 24.65 -2.48 14.55
C HIS A 226 23.36 -1.68 14.84
N PRO A 227 22.48 -1.46 13.85
CA PRO A 227 21.17 -0.87 14.12
C PRO A 227 20.34 -1.77 15.04
N VAL A 228 19.76 -1.19 16.08
CA VAL A 228 18.76 -1.85 16.92
C VAL A 228 17.51 -2.06 16.08
N ARG A 229 17.04 -3.30 16.03
CA ARG A 229 15.80 -3.65 15.34
C ARG A 229 14.63 -3.53 16.31
N PRO A 230 13.43 -3.16 15.83
CA PRO A 230 12.22 -3.31 16.62
C PRO A 230 12.07 -4.75 17.14
N PRO A 231 11.40 -4.95 18.30
CA PRO A 231 11.04 -6.28 18.77
C PRO A 231 10.31 -7.08 17.70
N LYS A 232 10.49 -8.41 17.70
CA LYS A 232 9.74 -9.28 16.79
C LYS A 232 8.22 -9.11 17.05
N PRO A 233 7.39 -9.04 16.01
CA PRO A 233 5.93 -9.08 16.17
C PRO A 233 5.48 -10.30 16.98
N LYS A 234 4.38 -10.18 17.72
CA LYS A 234 3.80 -11.32 18.45
C LYS A 234 3.33 -12.39 17.45
N PRO A 235 3.40 -13.70 17.79
CA PRO A 235 2.79 -14.74 16.98
C PRO A 235 1.33 -14.41 16.66
N GLY A 236 0.91 -14.66 15.42
CA GLY A 236 -0.45 -14.42 14.95
C GLY A 236 -0.71 -13.00 14.45
N THR A 237 0.19 -12.04 14.68
CA THR A 237 0.01 -10.65 14.24
C THR A 237 0.14 -10.51 12.72
N VAL A 238 -0.74 -9.71 12.09
CA VAL A 238 -0.59 -9.27 10.69
C VAL A 238 0.54 -8.26 10.62
N ILE A 239 1.56 -8.55 9.82
CA ILE A 239 2.73 -7.68 9.63
C ILE A 239 2.50 -6.78 8.40
N TYR A 240 1.86 -7.31 7.36
CA TYR A 240 1.65 -6.62 6.10
C TYR A 240 0.26 -6.89 5.54
N SER A 241 -0.36 -5.88 4.93
CA SER A 241 -1.67 -5.97 4.28
C SER A 241 -1.72 -5.01 3.09
N ARG A 242 -2.06 -5.51 1.89
CA ARG A 242 -2.20 -4.69 0.68
C ARG A 242 -3.13 -5.39 -0.33
N PHE A 243 -3.90 -4.60 -1.06
CA PHE A 243 -4.66 -5.11 -2.21
C PHE A 243 -3.77 -5.24 -3.46
N ILE A 244 -3.86 -6.38 -4.14
CA ILE A 244 -3.13 -6.68 -5.37
C ILE A 244 -4.13 -6.72 -6.53
N VAL A 245 -4.09 -5.70 -7.39
CA VAL A 245 -5.07 -5.49 -8.48
C VAL A 245 -5.09 -6.67 -9.44
N GLU A 246 -3.92 -7.16 -9.82
CA GLU A 246 -3.78 -8.25 -10.80
C GLU A 246 -4.37 -9.57 -10.30
N LEU A 247 -4.50 -9.71 -8.99
CA LEU A 247 -5.09 -10.89 -8.34
C LEU A 247 -6.54 -10.65 -7.90
N GLY A 248 -7.00 -9.40 -7.88
CA GLY A 248 -8.27 -9.01 -7.26
C GLY A 248 -8.37 -9.41 -5.78
N GLN A 249 -7.23 -9.49 -5.07
CA GLN A 249 -7.14 -10.11 -3.75
C GLN A 249 -6.30 -9.30 -2.77
N GLN A 250 -6.66 -9.39 -1.49
CA GLN A 250 -5.87 -8.86 -0.39
C GLN A 250 -4.70 -9.82 -0.07
N LEU A 251 -3.47 -9.34 -0.23
CA LEU A 251 -2.27 -10.01 0.25
C LEU A 251 -2.05 -9.63 1.72
N GLN A 252 -1.94 -10.65 2.58
CA GLN A 252 -1.54 -10.48 3.97
C GLN A 252 -0.32 -11.34 4.30
N ILE A 253 0.61 -10.76 5.06
CA ILE A 253 1.72 -11.50 5.68
C ILE A 253 1.49 -11.50 7.18
N ARG A 254 1.41 -12.69 7.78
CA ARG A 254 1.13 -12.89 9.19
C ARG A 254 2.29 -13.64 9.85
N HIS A 255 2.65 -13.24 11.06
CA HIS A 255 3.57 -14.02 11.88
C HIS A 255 2.87 -15.33 12.27
N ILE A 256 3.49 -16.46 11.96
CA ILE A 256 2.94 -17.78 12.31
C ILE A 256 2.78 -17.91 13.83
N ASP A 257 1.76 -18.65 14.26
CA ASP A 257 1.50 -18.96 15.66
C ASP A 257 1.26 -20.47 15.79
N ALA A 258 2.21 -21.17 16.40
CA ALA A 258 2.14 -22.63 16.58
C ALA A 258 1.04 -23.06 17.57
N SER A 259 0.56 -22.15 18.43
CA SER A 259 -0.57 -22.41 19.32
C SER A 259 -1.91 -22.31 18.61
N ASN A 260 -1.96 -21.60 17.47
CA ASN A 260 -3.15 -21.51 16.64
C ASN A 260 -3.31 -22.79 15.79
N PRO A 261 -4.40 -23.56 15.97
CA PRO A 261 -4.60 -24.81 15.24
C PRO A 261 -4.61 -24.63 13.72
N VAL A 262 -5.18 -23.54 13.19
CA VAL A 262 -5.26 -23.31 11.73
C VAL A 262 -3.88 -23.07 11.13
N HIS A 263 -3.05 -22.29 11.82
CA HIS A 263 -1.67 -22.03 11.40
C HIS A 263 -0.85 -23.31 11.43
N PHE A 264 -0.90 -24.03 12.55
CA PHE A 264 -0.15 -25.26 12.74
C PHE A 264 -0.54 -26.34 11.72
N GLU A 265 -1.85 -26.57 11.53
CA GLU A 265 -2.37 -27.51 10.52
C GLU A 265 -1.91 -27.15 9.10
N THR A 266 -1.95 -25.86 8.75
CA THR A 266 -1.49 -25.40 7.44
C THR A 266 0.01 -25.63 7.25
N TYR A 267 0.82 -25.29 8.26
CA TYR A 267 2.27 -25.48 8.24
C TYR A 267 2.65 -26.95 8.08
N LYS A 268 2.13 -27.85 8.94
CA LYS A 268 2.49 -29.28 8.87
C LYS A 268 2.03 -29.92 7.57
N ARG A 269 0.87 -29.53 7.04
CA ARG A 269 0.37 -30.03 5.75
C ARG A 269 1.32 -29.63 4.61
N TRP A 270 1.81 -28.39 4.63
CA TRP A 270 2.80 -27.94 3.65
C TRP A 270 4.12 -28.68 3.80
N GLN A 271 4.72 -28.72 4.99
CA GLN A 271 5.99 -29.41 5.21
C GLN A 271 5.93 -30.90 4.86
N ASN A 272 4.79 -31.55 5.14
CA ASN A 272 4.60 -32.96 4.82
C ASN A 272 4.25 -33.21 3.35
N SER A 273 3.95 -32.18 2.54
CA SER A 273 3.69 -32.36 1.10
C SER A 273 4.97 -32.75 0.35
N ASP A 274 4.85 -33.61 -0.67
CA ASP A 274 6.02 -34.09 -1.44
C ASP A 274 6.82 -32.95 -2.06
N ARG A 275 6.12 -31.93 -2.60
CA ARG A 275 6.75 -30.78 -3.27
C ARG A 275 7.63 -29.96 -2.32
N VAL A 276 7.12 -29.62 -1.14
CA VAL A 276 7.85 -28.79 -0.17
C VAL A 276 8.94 -29.62 0.50
N ASN A 277 8.62 -30.86 0.89
CA ASN A 277 9.58 -31.75 1.54
C ASN A 277 10.80 -32.06 0.66
N LYS A 278 10.64 -32.11 -0.66
CA LYS A 278 11.79 -32.29 -1.58
C LYS A 278 12.86 -31.22 -1.40
N ALA A 279 12.47 -29.98 -1.08
CA ALA A 279 13.38 -28.87 -0.86
C ALA A 279 13.78 -28.72 0.61
N TRP A 280 12.81 -28.79 1.52
CA TRP A 280 13.01 -28.47 2.93
C TRP A 280 13.43 -29.67 3.78
N LYS A 281 13.04 -30.90 3.38
CA LYS A 281 13.32 -32.16 4.10
C LYS A 281 12.83 -32.19 5.56
N GLU A 282 11.79 -31.42 5.88
CA GLU A 282 11.22 -31.28 7.21
C GLU A 282 9.96 -32.15 7.44
N ARG A 283 9.71 -33.18 6.63
CA ARG A 283 8.57 -34.08 6.86
C ARG A 283 8.70 -34.77 8.23
N GLY A 284 7.61 -34.76 8.98
CA GLY A 284 7.57 -35.35 10.32
C GLY A 284 6.17 -35.43 10.94
N PRO A 285 6.06 -36.11 12.09
CA PRO A 285 4.85 -36.11 12.90
C PRO A 285 4.61 -34.74 13.55
N ASP A 286 3.41 -34.53 14.10
CA ASP A 286 3.05 -33.27 14.77
C ASP A 286 4.03 -32.87 15.89
N GLU A 287 4.59 -33.83 16.63
CA GLU A 287 5.58 -33.54 17.68
C GLU A 287 6.86 -32.89 17.12
N HIS A 288 7.36 -33.36 15.97
CA HIS A 288 8.50 -32.77 15.26
C HIS A 288 8.20 -31.31 14.90
N HIS A 289 7.04 -31.08 14.29
CA HIS A 289 6.60 -29.75 13.85
C HIS A 289 6.34 -28.77 14.99
N ARG A 290 6.00 -29.25 16.20
CA ARG A 290 5.83 -28.38 17.37
C ARG A 290 7.15 -27.98 18.01
N ALA A 291 8.18 -28.82 17.89
CA ALA A 291 9.51 -28.56 18.43
C ALA A 291 10.33 -27.59 17.57
N TYR A 292 10.08 -27.60 16.25
CA TYR A 292 10.71 -26.71 15.26
C TYR A 292 10.12 -25.30 15.31
#